data_AF-A0A924CDN0-F1
#
_entry.id   AF-A0A924CDN0-F1
#
_cell.length_a   1.000
_cell.length_b   1.000
_cell.length_c   1.000
_cell.angle_alpha   90.00
_cell.angle_beta   90.00
_cell.angle_gamma   90.00
#
_symmetry.space_group_name_H-M   'P 1'
#
loop_
_entity.id
_entity.type
_entity.pdbx_description
1 polymer ?
#
loop_
_entity_poly.entity_id
_entity_poly.type
_entity_poly.pdbx_seq_one_letter_code
_entity_poly.pdbx_strand_id
1 'polypeptide(L)' 'YINGSIYANVWGTTYILQIDPSNGHVLGKLETASILSSFYASYPIKEMENVLNGIAYDSTSKSMYITGKRWPKLFELKLN' A
#
# COMPACT_ATOMS: atom_id res chain seq x y z
N TYR A 1 7.94 8.71 4.83
CA TYR A 1 8.42 8.35 6.17
C TYR A 1 7.24 8.25 7.09
N ILE A 2 7.12 7.15 7.83
CA ILE A 2 6.07 6.93 8.83
C ILE A 2 6.76 6.30 10.03
N ASN A 3 6.75 6.96 11.19
CA ASN A 3 7.37 6.49 12.43
C ASN A 3 8.80 5.96 12.25
N GLY A 4 9.63 6.70 11.50
CA GLY A 4 11.04 6.34 11.26
C GLY A 4 11.27 5.29 10.16
N SER A 5 10.23 4.75 9.53
CA SER A 5 10.37 3.77 8.45
C SER A 5 9.98 4.33 7.07
N ILE A 6 10.55 3.74 6.02
CA ILE A 6 10.11 3.93 4.63
C ILE A 6 9.05 2.88 4.32
N TYR A 7 7.97 3.29 3.65
CA TYR A 7 6.95 2.39 3.13
C TYR A 7 6.98 2.43 1.61
N ALA A 8 7.11 1.27 0.97
CA ALA A 8 7.31 1.17 -0.47
C ALA A 8 6.36 0.15 -1.10
N ASN A 9 5.70 0.55 -2.19
CA ASN A 9 5.05 -0.40 -3.08
C ASN A 9 6.13 -1.23 -3.79
N VAL A 10 5.85 -2.53 -4.00
CA VAL A 10 6.62 -3.36 -4.93
C VAL A 10 5.78 -3.53 -6.19
N TRP A 11 6.31 -3.05 -7.33
CA TRP A 11 5.55 -3.07 -8.58
C TRP A 11 5.18 -4.51 -8.99
N GLY A 12 3.95 -4.71 -9.45
CA GLY A 12 3.41 -6.03 -9.79
C GLY A 12 2.97 -6.87 -8.59
N THR A 13 3.05 -6.35 -7.36
CA THR A 13 2.57 -7.05 -6.17
C THR A 13 1.44 -6.30 -5.47
N THR A 14 0.80 -6.98 -4.52
CA THR A 14 -0.31 -6.48 -3.70
C THR A 14 0.09 -6.31 -2.24
N TYR A 15 1.36 -5.98 -1.99
CA TYR A 15 1.87 -5.72 -0.66
C TYR A 15 2.75 -4.48 -0.62
N ILE A 16 2.94 -3.96 0.60
CA ILE A 16 3.80 -2.80 0.88
C ILE A 16 4.89 -3.27 1.85
N LEU A 17 6.13 -2.88 1.59
CA LEU A 17 7.25 -3.16 2.49
C LEU A 17 7.43 -2.01 3.47
N GLN A 18 7.72 -2.34 4.73
CA GLN A 18 8.29 -1.43 5.71
C GLN A 18 9.80 -1.65 5.73
N ILE A 19 10.56 -0.60 5.49
CA ILE A 19 12.01 -0.66 5.28
C ILE A 19 12.71 0.25 6.28
N ASP A 20 13.78 -0.26 6.89
CA ASP A 20 14.71 0.51 7.71
C ASP A 20 15.53 1.42 6.79
N PRO A 21 15.41 2.75 6.89
CA PRO A 21 16.16 3.66 6.04
C PRO A 21 17.67 3.67 6.29
N SER A 22 18.14 3.18 7.44
CA SER A 22 19.56 3.23 7.81
C SER A 22 20.39 2.16 7.12
N ASN A 23 19.79 1.01 6.78
CA ASN A 23 20.47 -0.15 6.23
C ASN A 23 19.73 -0.81 5.05
N GLY A 24 18.50 -0.40 4.75
CA GLY A 24 17.69 -0.96 3.67
C GLY A 24 17.04 -2.31 3.97
N HIS A 25 17.18 -2.86 5.18
CA HIS A 25 16.55 -4.11 5.55
C HIS A 25 15.03 -3.95 5.62
N VAL A 26 14.33 -4.99 5.16
CA VAL A 26 12.88 -5.10 5.30
C VAL A 26 12.55 -5.46 6.74
N LEU A 27 11.81 -4.58 7.41
CA LEU A 27 11.34 -4.78 8.78
C LEU A 27 10.00 -5.51 8.82
N GLY A 28 9.20 -5.38 7.75
CA GLY A 28 7.87 -5.97 7.70
C GLY A 28 7.24 -5.88 6.32
N LYS A 29 6.13 -6.60 6.18
CA LYS A 29 5.32 -6.67 4.96
C LYS A 29 3.85 -6.52 5.31
N LEU A 30 3.22 -5.51 4.72
CA LEU A 30 1.79 -5.28 4.81
C LEU A 30 1.10 -5.93 3.62
N GLU A 31 0.41 -7.04 3.87
CA GLU A 31 -0.40 -7.73 2.86
C GLU A 31 -1.72 -6.99 2.64
N THR A 32 -2.03 -6.62 1.38
CA THR A 32 -3.27 -5.88 1.06
C THR A 32 -4.24 -6.66 0.19
N ALA A 33 -3.82 -7.83 -0.33
CA ALA A 33 -4.63 -8.65 -1.24
C ALA A 33 -6.00 -9.03 -0.66
N SER A 34 -6.05 -9.43 0.61
CA SER A 34 -7.29 -9.82 1.28
C SER A 34 -8.25 -8.64 1.45
N ILE A 35 -7.73 -7.48 1.85
CA ILE A 35 -8.49 -6.22 2.02
C ILE A 35 -9.07 -5.75 0.68
N LEU A 36 -8.33 -5.97 -0.41
CA LEU A 36 -8.68 -5.49 -1.75
C LEU A 36 -9.45 -6.51 -2.59
N SER A 37 -9.65 -7.74 -2.10
CA SER A 37 -10.29 -8.84 -2.83
C SER A 37 -11.67 -8.46 -3.40
N SER A 38 -12.53 -7.81 -2.59
CA SER A 38 -13.86 -7.37 -3.00
C SER A 38 -13.83 -6.24 -4.05
N PHE A 39 -12.83 -5.37 -3.95
CA PHE A 39 -12.59 -4.30 -4.92
C PHE A 39 -12.11 -4.88 -6.26
N TYR A 40 -11.18 -5.83 -6.24
CA TYR A 40 -10.67 -6.49 -7.44
C TYR A 40 -11.72 -7.35 -8.14
N ALA A 41 -12.64 -7.97 -7.41
CA ALA A 41 -13.77 -8.69 -7.99
C ALA A 41 -14.68 -7.76 -8.80
N SER A 42 -14.88 -6.52 -8.33
CA SER A 42 -15.73 -5.52 -9.00
C SER A 42 -15.00 -4.74 -10.10
N TYR A 43 -13.67 -4.77 -10.10
CA TYR A 43 -12.81 -4.04 -11.02
C TYR A 43 -11.63 -4.92 -11.43
N PRO A 44 -11.83 -5.83 -12.41
CA PRO A 44 -10.78 -6.76 -12.82
C PRO A 44 -9.57 -5.96 -13.31
N ILE A 45 -8.53 -5.97 -12.49
CA ILE A 45 -7.24 -5.36 -12.80
C ILE A 45 -6.69 -6.10 -14.01
N LYS A 46 -6.58 -5.40 -15.15
CA LYS A 46 -5.66 -5.86 -16.19
C LYS A 46 -4.25 -5.72 -15.60
N GLU A 47 -3.62 -6.86 -15.32
CA GLU A 47 -2.51 -7.00 -14.37
C GLU A 47 -1.33 -6.05 -14.58
N MET A 48 -1.10 -5.59 -15.81
CA MET A 48 0.06 -4.73 -16.10
C MET A 48 -0.16 -3.23 -15.83
N GLU A 49 -1.40 -2.72 -15.84
CA GLU A 49 -1.65 -1.27 -15.81
C GLU A 49 -2.36 -0.76 -14.56
N ASN A 50 -3.14 -1.62 -13.87
CA ASN A 50 -3.99 -1.22 -12.73
C ASN A 50 -3.41 -1.65 -11.37
N VAL A 51 -2.09 -1.51 -11.19
CA VAL A 51 -1.37 -2.02 -10.00
C VAL A 51 -1.50 -1.12 -8.76
N LEU A 52 -1.31 -1.72 -7.58
CA LEU A 52 -1.12 -0.99 -6.32
C LEU A 52 0.08 -0.03 -6.47
N ASN A 53 -0.17 1.26 -6.28
CA ASN A 53 0.84 2.31 -6.43
C ASN A 53 0.30 3.62 -5.87
N GLY A 54 0.90 4.12 -4.80
CA GLY A 54 0.48 5.33 -4.12
C GLY A 54 0.23 5.04 -2.64
N ILE A 55 1.01 5.71 -1.78
CA ILE A 55 0.93 5.63 -0.34
C ILE A 55 1.00 7.06 0.19
N ALA A 56 0.05 7.43 1.03
CA ALA A 56 0.08 8.66 1.81
C ALA A 56 -0.11 8.33 3.30
N TYR A 57 0.34 9.23 4.17
CA TYR A 57 0.16 9.09 5.60
C TYR A 57 -0.24 10.42 6.21
N ASP A 58 -1.32 10.40 6.99
CA ASP A 58 -1.71 11.52 7.83
C ASP A 58 -1.27 11.23 9.28
N SER A 59 -0.30 11.99 9.74
CA SER A 59 0.22 11.87 11.12
C SER A 59 -0.77 12.33 12.19
N THR A 60 -1.77 13.14 11.83
CA THR A 60 -2.78 13.65 12.76
C THR A 60 -3.76 12.56 13.13
N SER A 61 -4.35 11.91 12.13
CA SER A 61 -5.29 10.80 12.31
C SER A 61 -4.62 9.43 12.46
N LYS A 62 -3.30 9.37 12.27
CA LYS A 62 -2.47 8.15 12.21
C LYS A 62 -2.96 7.15 11.15
N SER A 63 -3.45 7.66 10.03
CA SER A 63 -4.00 6.86 8.94
C SER A 63 -3.05 6.77 7.77
N MET A 64 -2.88 5.55 7.25
CA MET A 64 -2.24 5.33 5.95
C MET A 64 -3.32 5.28 4.88
N TYR A 65 -3.08 5.93 3.75
CA TYR A 65 -3.95 5.85 2.58
C TYR A 65 -3.22 5.15 1.45
N ILE A 66 -3.90 4.19 0.82
CA ILE A 66 -3.36 3.46 -0.33
C ILE A 66 -4.30 3.56 -1.54
N THR A 67 -3.72 3.58 -2.72
CA THR A 67 -4.45 3.52 -3.99
C THR A 67 -3.60 2.82 -5.06
N GLY A 68 -4.06 2.85 -6.30
CA GLY A 68 -3.34 2.27 -7.42
C GLY A 68 -3.53 3.07 -8.69
N LYS A 69 -2.75 2.70 -9.70
CA LYS A 69 -2.84 3.31 -11.02
C LYS A 69 -4.25 3.09 -11.56
N ARG A 70 -4.93 4.19 -11.90
CA ARG A 70 -6.31 4.21 -12.44
C ARG A 70 -7.35 3.56 -11.53
N TRP A 71 -7.08 3.41 -10.23
CA TRP A 71 -8.11 2.95 -9.30
C TRP A 71 -9.17 4.06 -9.13
N PRO A 72 -10.47 3.74 -9.16
CA PRO A 72 -11.52 4.71 -8.88
C PRO A 72 -11.69 4.99 -7.37
N LYS A 73 -10.83 4.41 -6.51
CA LYS A 73 -10.95 4.45 -5.06
C LYS A 73 -9.61 4.67 -4.36
N LEU A 74 -9.70 5.31 -3.20
CA LEU A 74 -8.66 5.43 -2.18
C LEU A 74 -9.11 4.61 -0.96
N PHE A 75 -8.19 3.90 -0.31
CA PHE A 75 -8.48 3.13 0.91
C PHE A 75 -7.73 3.74 2.08
N GLU A 76 -8.42 3.91 3.20
CA GLU A 76 -7.81 4.25 4.49
C GLU A 76 -7.50 2.96 5.28
N LEU A 77 -6.29 2.86 5.79
CA LEU A 77 -5.79 1.78 6.63
C LEU A 77 -5.40 2.36 7.99
N LYS A 78 -5.93 1.76 9.06
CA LYS A 78 -5.48 2.01 10.42
C LYS A 78 -4.35 1.04 10.76
N LEU A 79 -3.18 1.60 11.07
CA LEU A 79 -2.03 0.86 11.57
C LEU A 79 -2.21 0.76 13.10
N ASN A 80 -2.41 -0.46 13.61
CA ASN A 80 -2.48 -0.74 15.04
C ASN A 80 -1.10 -1.03 15.60
#